data_AF-A0A150Q419-F1
#
_entry.id   AF-A0A150Q419-F1
#
_cell.length_a   1.000
_cell.length_b   1.000
_cell.length_c   1.000
_cell.angle_alpha   90.00
_cell.angle_beta   90.00
_cell.angle_gamma   90.00
#
_symmetry.space_group_name_H-M   'P 1'
#
loop_
_entity.id
_entity.type
_entity.pdbx_description
1 polymer ?
#
loop_
_entity_poly.entity_id
_entity_poly.type
_entity_poly.pdbx_seq_one_letter_code
_entity_poly.pdbx_strand_id
1 'polypeptide(L)'
;MGIFDFLRKSNPPAGGVSSDKKVAGLAKVVADKRAQTYDRLDAIQSLAAMKSADAAAALLRRFTFSIDPSITDQEEKDLAFRGIVDAGKDAVPPVVEFCLKAEALTWPLKVLREVLDEADCRAELVRLLDRFDTEYARNVEPKQQLIVALGDIKGDDVRIAVERFLEDVNETVRFHAVQTTFSQDNEASVPALVKMLPAEESVRVKNKVAEGLMGRGWTVPAELRDSANQALQDSNGFSVGPDGKLRKGAGYG
;
A
#
# COMPACT_ATOMS: atom_id res chain seq x y z
N MET A 1 13.91 -65.67 -21.25
CA MET A 1 13.02 -65.08 -20.24
C MET A 1 13.23 -63.58 -20.26
N GLY A 2 12.16 -62.81 -20.46
CA GLY A 2 12.20 -61.45 -21.01
C GLY A 2 12.48 -60.32 -20.02
N ILE A 3 13.04 -59.26 -20.58
CA ILE A 3 13.35 -57.93 -20.01
C ILE A 3 12.12 -56.98 -20.03
N PHE A 4 10.90 -57.51 -19.96
CA PHE A 4 9.63 -56.78 -20.14
C PHE A 4 8.59 -57.11 -19.05
N ASP A 5 8.95 -57.06 -17.76
CA ASP A 5 7.97 -57.30 -16.68
C ASP A 5 8.18 -56.45 -15.41
N PHE A 6 8.39 -55.15 -15.60
CA PHE A 6 8.33 -54.17 -14.50
C PHE A 6 7.29 -53.07 -14.74
N LEU A 7 6.27 -53.38 -15.54
CA LEU A 7 5.04 -52.60 -15.69
C LEU A 7 4.02 -53.03 -14.63
N ARG A 8 4.29 -52.70 -13.35
CA ARG A 8 3.24 -52.72 -12.32
C ARG A 8 2.42 -51.44 -12.42
N LYS A 9 1.40 -51.56 -13.27
CA LYS A 9 0.14 -50.82 -13.36
C LYS A 9 -0.27 -50.15 -12.03
N SER A 10 0.05 -48.87 -11.85
CA SER A 10 -0.76 -47.97 -11.03
C SER A 10 -1.81 -47.36 -11.95
N ASN A 11 -3.08 -47.76 -11.77
CA ASN A 11 -4.18 -47.06 -12.43
C ASN A 11 -4.10 -45.56 -12.08
N PRO A 12 -4.14 -44.64 -13.06
CA PRO A 12 -4.44 -43.26 -12.74
C PRO A 12 -5.86 -43.20 -12.17
N PRO A 13 -6.14 -42.41 -11.13
CA PRO A 13 -7.52 -42.16 -10.74
C PRO A 13 -8.26 -41.54 -11.94
N ALA A 14 -9.51 -41.97 -12.12
CA ALA A 14 -10.36 -41.56 -13.21
C ALA A 14 -10.47 -40.02 -13.30
N GLY A 15 -10.23 -39.48 -14.50
CA GLY A 15 -10.93 -38.30 -15.05
C GLY A 15 -10.92 -36.99 -14.27
N GLY A 16 -10.04 -36.78 -13.30
CA GLY A 16 -9.90 -35.49 -12.61
C GLY A 16 -9.05 -34.50 -13.41
N VAL A 17 -9.56 -33.29 -13.66
CA VAL A 17 -8.71 -32.17 -14.09
C VAL A 17 -7.66 -31.95 -13.00
N SER A 18 -6.37 -31.88 -13.36
CA SER A 18 -5.32 -31.61 -12.36
C SER A 18 -5.63 -30.30 -11.62
N SER A 19 -5.27 -30.23 -10.33
CA SER A 19 -5.48 -29.03 -9.49
C SER A 19 -5.09 -27.74 -10.22
N ASP A 20 -3.94 -27.77 -10.89
CA ASP A 20 -3.36 -26.63 -11.58
C ASP A 20 -4.19 -26.21 -12.80
N LYS A 21 -4.71 -27.19 -13.56
CA LYS A 21 -5.60 -26.92 -14.69
C LYS A 21 -6.96 -26.39 -14.21
N LYS A 22 -7.44 -26.86 -13.05
CA LYS A 22 -8.68 -26.37 -12.44
C LYS A 22 -8.52 -24.92 -12.00
N VAL A 23 -7.45 -24.60 -11.26
CA VAL A 23 -7.12 -23.21 -10.84
C VAL A 23 -6.98 -22.31 -12.06
N ALA A 24 -6.23 -22.73 -13.08
CA ALA A 24 -6.03 -21.94 -14.29
C ALA A 24 -7.34 -21.67 -15.05
N GLY A 25 -8.26 -22.63 -15.09
CA GLY A 25 -9.59 -22.46 -15.68
C GLY A 25 -10.41 -21.40 -14.95
N LEU A 26 -10.50 -21.49 -13.62
CA LEU A 26 -11.23 -20.54 -12.78
C LEU A 26 -10.58 -19.15 -12.80
N ALA A 27 -9.24 -19.07 -12.79
CA ALA A 27 -8.50 -17.82 -12.85
C ALA A 27 -8.80 -17.01 -14.12
N LYS A 28 -9.05 -17.69 -15.25
CA LYS A 28 -9.47 -17.03 -16.50
C LYS A 28 -10.84 -16.37 -16.34
N VAL A 29 -11.79 -17.06 -15.68
CA VAL A 29 -13.14 -16.53 -15.45
C VAL A 29 -13.10 -15.34 -14.49
N VAL A 30 -12.36 -15.45 -13.38
CA VAL A 30 -12.20 -14.35 -12.40
C VAL A 30 -11.57 -13.11 -13.02
N ALA A 31 -10.62 -13.29 -13.94
CA ALA A 31 -9.95 -12.19 -14.63
C ALA A 31 -10.75 -11.60 -15.80
N ASP A 32 -11.86 -12.23 -16.22
CA ASP A 32 -12.66 -11.78 -17.35
C ASP A 32 -13.77 -10.82 -16.90
N LYS A 33 -13.53 -9.53 -17.11
CA LYS A 33 -14.52 -8.47 -16.89
C LYS A 33 -15.84 -8.70 -17.65
N ARG A 34 -15.84 -9.45 -18.76
CA ARG A 34 -17.01 -9.72 -19.61
C ARG A 34 -17.75 -11.00 -19.25
N ALA A 35 -17.20 -11.84 -18.38
CA ALA A 35 -17.91 -13.02 -17.89
C ALA A 35 -19.23 -12.60 -17.21
N GLN A 36 -20.21 -13.49 -17.18
CA GLN A 36 -21.44 -13.20 -16.43
C GLN A 36 -21.12 -13.13 -14.94
N THR A 37 -21.84 -12.28 -14.21
CA THR A 37 -21.66 -12.13 -12.76
C THR A 37 -21.77 -13.46 -12.03
N TYR A 38 -22.72 -14.31 -12.42
CA TYR A 38 -22.89 -15.64 -11.83
C TYR A 38 -21.66 -16.53 -12.03
N ASP A 39 -21.10 -16.55 -13.24
CA ASP A 39 -19.91 -17.34 -13.57
C ASP A 39 -18.68 -16.86 -12.79
N ARG A 40 -18.52 -15.53 -12.64
CA ARG A 40 -17.44 -14.98 -11.82
C ARG A 40 -17.62 -15.35 -10.35
N LEU A 41 -18.83 -15.21 -9.79
CA LEU A 41 -19.09 -15.55 -8.40
C LEU A 41 -18.81 -17.03 -8.12
N ASP A 42 -19.29 -17.95 -8.96
CA ASP A 42 -19.02 -19.38 -8.82
C ASP A 42 -17.52 -19.69 -8.92
N ALA A 43 -16.80 -19.01 -9.82
CA ALA A 43 -15.36 -19.16 -9.93
C ALA A 43 -14.59 -18.64 -8.71
N ILE A 44 -14.99 -17.48 -8.18
CA ILE A 44 -14.41 -16.90 -6.96
C ILE A 44 -14.67 -17.83 -5.76
N GLN A 45 -15.91 -18.31 -5.58
CA GLN A 45 -16.25 -19.25 -4.49
C GLN A 45 -15.46 -20.55 -4.60
N SER A 46 -15.36 -21.09 -5.82
CA SER A 46 -14.62 -22.32 -6.10
C SER A 46 -13.13 -22.19 -5.79
N LEU A 47 -12.51 -21.04 -6.11
CA LEU A 47 -11.11 -20.76 -5.75
C LEU A 47 -10.95 -20.54 -4.24
N ALA A 48 -11.84 -19.76 -3.62
CA ALA A 48 -11.82 -19.51 -2.17
C ALA A 48 -11.87 -20.82 -1.36
N ALA A 49 -12.67 -21.79 -1.80
CA ALA A 49 -12.76 -23.10 -1.16
C ALA A 49 -11.46 -23.93 -1.20
N MET A 50 -10.51 -23.61 -2.10
CA MET A 50 -9.24 -24.35 -2.22
C MET A 50 -8.22 -23.99 -1.15
N LYS A 51 -8.28 -22.77 -0.60
CA LYS A 51 -7.40 -22.27 0.48
C LYS A 51 -5.91 -22.54 0.23
N SER A 52 -5.45 -22.27 -0.99
CA SER A 52 -4.07 -22.49 -1.42
C SER A 52 -3.45 -21.21 -1.98
N ALA A 53 -2.12 -21.15 -1.99
CA ALA A 53 -1.36 -20.05 -2.59
C ALA A 53 -1.73 -19.81 -4.06
N ASP A 54 -1.89 -20.87 -4.86
CA ASP A 54 -2.27 -20.77 -6.27
C ASP A 54 -3.69 -20.21 -6.46
N ALA A 55 -4.61 -20.60 -5.57
CA ALA A 55 -5.97 -20.06 -5.59
C ALA A 55 -5.99 -18.59 -5.15
N ALA A 56 -5.20 -18.21 -4.14
CA ALA A 56 -4.99 -16.82 -3.74
C ALA A 56 -4.44 -15.97 -4.90
N ALA A 57 -3.43 -16.49 -5.61
CA ALA A 57 -2.86 -15.85 -6.80
C ALA A 57 -3.90 -15.63 -7.92
N ALA A 58 -4.80 -16.60 -8.11
CA ALA A 58 -5.89 -16.48 -9.07
C ALA A 58 -6.95 -15.44 -8.63
N LEU A 59 -7.33 -15.43 -7.36
CA LEU A 59 -8.31 -14.51 -6.79
C LEU A 59 -7.88 -13.04 -6.86
N LEU A 60 -6.57 -12.76 -6.69
CA LEU A 60 -6.00 -11.41 -6.77
C LEU A 60 -6.33 -10.69 -8.09
N ARG A 61 -6.53 -11.44 -9.18
CA ARG A 61 -6.93 -10.89 -10.48
C ARG A 61 -8.26 -10.16 -10.44
N ARG A 62 -9.13 -10.45 -9.46
CA ARG A 62 -10.38 -9.73 -9.31
C ARG A 62 -10.18 -8.26 -8.96
N PHE A 63 -9.07 -7.92 -8.33
CA PHE A 63 -8.77 -6.54 -7.91
C PHE A 63 -8.30 -5.64 -9.06
N THR A 64 -8.06 -6.18 -10.26
CA THR A 64 -7.47 -5.40 -11.38
C THR A 64 -8.52 -4.65 -12.22
N PHE A 65 -9.80 -4.77 -11.90
CA PHE A 65 -10.86 -4.04 -12.61
C PHE A 65 -12.07 -3.77 -11.71
N SER A 66 -12.92 -2.85 -12.16
CA SER A 66 -14.23 -2.57 -11.56
C SER A 66 -15.36 -2.92 -12.54
N ILE A 67 -16.50 -3.32 -11.99
CA ILE A 67 -17.74 -3.61 -12.73
C ILE A 67 -18.91 -2.77 -12.21
N ASP A 68 -19.96 -2.67 -13.02
CA ASP A 68 -21.24 -2.06 -12.64
C ASP A 68 -22.31 -3.16 -12.48
N PRO A 69 -23.23 -3.04 -11.50
CA PRO A 69 -23.28 -1.99 -10.49
C PRO A 69 -22.16 -2.13 -9.43
N SER A 70 -21.78 -1.01 -8.82
CA SER A 70 -20.68 -0.96 -7.84
C SER A 70 -20.88 -1.87 -6.62
N ILE A 71 -22.14 -2.15 -6.25
CA ILE A 71 -22.47 -3.09 -5.16
C ILE A 71 -21.98 -4.50 -5.50
N THR A 72 -22.23 -4.97 -6.72
CA THR A 72 -21.77 -6.29 -7.18
C THR A 72 -20.25 -6.34 -7.30
N ASP A 73 -19.60 -5.24 -7.72
CA ASP A 73 -18.13 -5.15 -7.72
C ASP A 73 -17.55 -5.35 -6.32
N GLN A 74 -18.15 -4.66 -5.36
CA GLN A 74 -17.73 -4.71 -3.96
C GLN A 74 -17.94 -6.11 -3.37
N GLU A 75 -19.10 -6.73 -3.61
CA GLU A 75 -19.39 -8.11 -3.16
C GLU A 75 -18.41 -9.13 -3.73
N GLU A 76 -18.09 -9.06 -5.03
CA GLU A 76 -17.11 -9.95 -5.66
C GLU A 76 -15.71 -9.76 -5.07
N LYS A 77 -15.28 -8.51 -4.85
CA LYS A 77 -13.97 -8.20 -4.25
C LYS A 77 -13.90 -8.60 -2.78
N ASP A 78 -14.96 -8.43 -2.01
CA ASP A 78 -15.04 -8.88 -0.61
C ASP A 78 -14.97 -10.41 -0.51
N LEU A 79 -15.62 -11.13 -1.43
CA LEU A 79 -15.54 -12.58 -1.49
C LEU A 79 -14.13 -13.05 -1.87
N ALA A 80 -13.51 -12.42 -2.86
CA ALA A 80 -12.12 -12.72 -3.24
C ALA A 80 -11.15 -12.43 -2.09
N PHE A 81 -11.32 -11.30 -1.40
CA PHE A 81 -10.56 -10.92 -0.20
C PHE A 81 -10.64 -12.01 0.87
N ARG A 82 -11.84 -12.43 1.26
CA ARG A 82 -12.02 -13.50 2.26
C ARG A 82 -11.38 -14.81 1.82
N GLY A 83 -11.54 -15.19 0.56
CA GLY A 83 -10.92 -16.40 0.01
C GLY A 83 -9.39 -16.37 0.05
N ILE A 84 -8.78 -15.20 -0.17
CA ILE A 84 -7.32 -15.03 -0.07
C ILE A 84 -6.88 -15.08 1.41
N VAL A 85 -7.60 -14.41 2.32
CA VAL A 85 -7.32 -14.43 3.76
C VAL A 85 -7.43 -15.85 4.33
N ASP A 86 -8.42 -16.63 3.89
CA ASP A 86 -8.63 -18.02 4.29
C ASP A 86 -7.47 -18.95 3.90
N ALA A 87 -6.64 -18.58 2.92
CA ALA A 87 -5.41 -19.29 2.57
C ALA A 87 -4.25 -18.98 3.56
N GLY A 88 -4.43 -18.01 4.47
CA GLY A 88 -3.48 -17.69 5.53
C GLY A 88 -2.12 -17.21 5.00
N LYS A 89 -1.04 -17.45 5.76
CA LYS A 89 0.31 -16.98 5.44
C LYS A 89 0.84 -17.50 4.08
N ASP A 90 0.30 -18.60 3.56
CA ASP A 90 0.65 -19.12 2.24
C ASP A 90 0.23 -18.17 1.09
N ALA A 91 -0.73 -17.25 1.34
CA ALA A 91 -1.11 -16.21 0.40
C ALA A 91 -0.13 -15.03 0.34
N VAL A 92 0.80 -14.90 1.30
CA VAL A 92 1.68 -13.72 1.38
C VAL A 92 2.58 -13.59 0.15
N PRO A 93 3.33 -14.63 -0.29
CA PRO A 93 4.15 -14.53 -1.49
C PRO A 93 3.38 -14.09 -2.75
N PRO A 94 2.23 -14.68 -3.13
CA PRO A 94 1.50 -14.23 -4.31
C PRO A 94 0.90 -12.82 -4.16
N VAL A 95 0.52 -12.41 -2.95
CA VAL A 95 0.05 -11.03 -2.69
C VAL A 95 1.19 -10.02 -2.89
N VAL A 96 2.39 -10.31 -2.37
CA VAL A 96 3.58 -9.49 -2.58
C VAL A 96 3.93 -9.41 -4.07
N GLU A 97 3.94 -10.53 -4.79
CA GLU A 97 4.19 -10.56 -6.23
C GLU A 97 3.18 -9.73 -7.03
N PHE A 98 1.91 -9.74 -6.61
CA PHE A 98 0.86 -8.92 -7.19
C PHE A 98 1.12 -7.42 -6.94
N CYS A 99 1.48 -7.04 -5.70
CA CYS A 99 1.81 -5.65 -5.35
C CYS A 99 2.92 -5.06 -6.24
N LEU A 100 3.90 -5.87 -6.65
CA LEU A 100 5.01 -5.39 -7.49
C LEU A 100 4.60 -4.93 -8.89
N LYS A 101 3.40 -5.28 -9.36
CA LYS A 101 2.94 -5.00 -10.74
C LYS A 101 1.59 -4.29 -10.79
N ALA A 102 0.87 -4.23 -9.67
CA ALA A 102 -0.48 -3.70 -9.63
C ALA A 102 -0.52 -2.17 -9.76
N GLU A 103 -1.51 -1.66 -10.47
CA GLU A 103 -1.74 -0.22 -10.61
C GLU A 103 -2.39 0.41 -9.37
N ALA A 104 -2.98 -0.41 -8.50
CA ALA A 104 -3.55 -0.02 -7.22
C ALA A 104 -3.35 -1.15 -6.19
N LEU A 105 -3.08 -0.77 -4.95
CA LEU A 105 -2.73 -1.65 -3.84
C LEU A 105 -3.78 -1.70 -2.72
N THR A 106 -4.93 -1.04 -2.85
CA THR A 106 -5.97 -0.95 -1.81
C THR A 106 -6.37 -2.32 -1.23
N TRP A 107 -6.64 -3.30 -2.09
CA TRP A 107 -7.04 -4.64 -1.69
C TRP A 107 -5.90 -5.54 -1.24
N PRO A 108 -4.78 -5.68 -1.97
CA PRO A 108 -3.68 -6.51 -1.50
C PRO A 108 -3.07 -6.00 -0.18
N LEU A 109 -3.06 -4.68 0.09
CA LEU A 109 -2.63 -4.16 1.39
C LEU A 109 -3.60 -4.51 2.53
N LYS A 110 -4.91 -4.57 2.25
CA LYS A 110 -5.89 -5.10 3.22
C LYS A 110 -5.60 -6.58 3.51
N VAL A 111 -5.30 -7.37 2.49
CA VAL A 111 -4.96 -8.80 2.66
C VAL A 111 -3.72 -8.97 3.54
N LEU A 112 -2.63 -8.26 3.23
CA LEU A 112 -1.39 -8.37 4.01
C LEU A 112 -1.62 -8.06 5.50
N ARG A 113 -2.40 -7.02 5.80
CA ARG A 113 -2.73 -6.61 7.16
C ARG A 113 -3.62 -7.61 7.91
N GLU A 114 -4.45 -8.36 7.21
CA GLU A 114 -5.30 -9.39 7.83
C GLU A 114 -4.53 -10.71 8.08
N VAL A 115 -3.59 -11.03 7.19
CA VAL A 115 -2.87 -12.32 7.20
C VAL A 115 -1.60 -12.29 8.04
N LEU A 116 -0.95 -11.13 8.15
CA LEU A 116 0.28 -10.93 8.90
C LEU A 116 -0.01 -10.28 10.25
N ASP A 117 0.84 -10.58 11.25
CA ASP A 117 0.88 -9.74 12.44
C ASP A 117 1.49 -8.35 12.11
N GLU A 118 1.35 -7.40 13.03
CA GLU A 118 1.76 -6.02 12.79
C GLU A 118 3.26 -5.88 12.45
N ALA A 119 4.12 -6.71 13.06
CA ALA A 119 5.56 -6.64 12.84
C ALA A 119 5.97 -7.18 11.47
N ASP A 120 5.43 -8.34 11.09
CA ASP A 120 5.61 -8.93 9.76
C ASP A 120 5.03 -7.99 8.69
N CYS A 121 3.82 -7.46 8.92
CA CYS A 121 3.17 -6.52 8.00
C CYS A 121 4.02 -5.26 7.79
N ARG A 122 4.52 -4.65 8.87
CA ARG A 122 5.43 -3.49 8.80
C ARG A 122 6.64 -3.78 7.93
N ALA A 123 7.33 -4.90 8.20
CA ALA A 123 8.53 -5.28 7.46
C ALA A 123 8.24 -5.50 5.96
N GLU A 124 7.10 -6.10 5.63
CA GLU A 124 6.67 -6.28 4.24
C GLU A 124 6.35 -4.95 3.55
N LEU A 125 5.60 -4.06 4.20
CA LEU A 125 5.23 -2.76 3.62
C LEU A 125 6.44 -1.85 3.40
N VAL A 126 7.40 -1.84 4.34
CA VAL A 126 8.67 -1.11 4.18
C VAL A 126 9.44 -1.66 2.97
N ARG A 127 9.56 -2.99 2.85
CA ARG A 127 10.27 -3.62 1.72
C ARG A 127 9.59 -3.36 0.37
N LEU A 128 8.25 -3.33 0.33
CA LEU A 128 7.50 -2.93 -0.85
C LEU A 128 7.74 -1.46 -1.20
N LEU A 129 7.75 -0.58 -0.19
CA LEU A 129 8.00 0.83 -0.38
C LEU A 129 9.41 1.09 -0.93
N ASP A 130 10.43 0.35 -0.47
CA ASP A 130 11.84 0.46 -0.92
C ASP A 130 12.02 0.36 -2.44
N ARG A 131 11.07 -0.27 -3.14
CA ARG A 131 11.08 -0.42 -4.60
C ARG A 131 10.74 0.85 -5.37
N PHE A 132 10.17 1.84 -4.70
CA PHE A 132 9.81 3.12 -5.28
C PHE A 132 10.88 4.17 -5.01
N ASP A 133 11.09 5.04 -5.97
CA ASP A 133 11.92 6.24 -5.88
C ASP A 133 11.05 7.51 -5.82
N THR A 134 11.74 8.64 -5.71
CA THR A 134 11.16 9.99 -5.67
C THR A 134 11.02 10.63 -7.06
N GLU A 135 11.36 9.91 -8.13
CA GLU A 135 11.34 10.44 -9.49
C GLU A 135 9.93 10.39 -10.10
N TYR A 136 9.83 10.93 -11.32
CA TYR A 136 8.58 10.93 -12.07
C TYR A 136 8.14 9.49 -12.36
N ALA A 137 6.94 9.15 -11.90
CA ALA A 137 6.25 7.93 -12.27
C ALA A 137 4.92 8.27 -12.95
N ARG A 138 4.60 7.53 -14.01
CA ARG A 138 3.30 7.65 -14.70
C ARG A 138 2.12 7.37 -13.77
N ASN A 139 2.29 6.41 -12.86
CA ASN A 139 1.30 6.07 -11.85
C ASN A 139 1.98 6.08 -10.47
N VAL A 140 1.59 7.05 -9.64
CA VAL A 140 2.10 7.21 -8.26
C VAL A 140 1.21 6.52 -7.23
N GLU A 141 0.02 6.04 -7.62
CA GLU A 141 -0.99 5.50 -6.72
C GLU A 141 -0.45 4.35 -5.84
N PRO A 142 0.35 3.39 -6.35
CA PRO A 142 0.91 2.33 -5.50
C PRO A 142 1.80 2.85 -4.37
N LYS A 143 2.76 3.76 -4.66
CA LYS A 143 3.63 4.33 -3.63
C LYS A 143 2.85 5.18 -2.64
N GLN A 144 1.88 5.96 -3.12
CA GLN A 144 1.00 6.76 -2.26
C GLN A 144 0.22 5.87 -1.28
N GLN A 145 -0.39 4.79 -1.76
CA GLN A 145 -1.18 3.89 -0.92
C GLN A 145 -0.32 3.14 0.11
N LEU A 146 0.92 2.77 -0.24
CA LEU A 146 1.89 2.21 0.71
C LEU A 146 2.26 3.20 1.81
N ILE A 147 2.59 4.44 1.44
CA ILE A 147 2.93 5.51 2.40
C ILE A 147 1.76 5.76 3.37
N VAL A 148 0.53 5.81 2.85
CA VAL A 148 -0.66 5.99 3.71
C VAL A 148 -0.86 4.79 4.63
N ALA A 149 -0.75 3.56 4.12
CA ALA A 149 -0.92 2.36 4.93
C ALA A 149 0.11 2.24 6.06
N LEU A 150 1.35 2.66 5.81
CA LEU A 150 2.41 2.75 6.81
C LEU A 150 2.11 3.78 7.91
N GLY A 151 1.22 4.74 7.69
CA GLY A 151 0.79 5.70 8.71
C GLY A 151 0.00 5.08 9.86
N ASP A 152 -0.60 3.90 9.63
CA ASP A 152 -1.34 3.15 10.66
C ASP A 152 -0.43 2.28 11.53
N ILE A 153 0.86 2.14 11.18
CA ILE A 153 1.81 1.23 11.84
C ILE A 153 3.01 2.01 12.35
N LYS A 154 3.32 1.84 13.64
CA LYS A 154 4.46 2.52 14.28
C LYS A 154 5.77 1.76 14.04
N GLY A 155 6.83 2.51 13.77
CA GLY A 155 8.20 1.98 13.69
C GLY A 155 9.21 3.03 13.23
N ASP A 156 10.42 3.00 13.78
CA ASP A 156 11.49 3.92 13.34
C ASP A 156 11.97 3.61 11.91
N ASP A 157 11.90 2.33 11.53
CA ASP A 157 12.07 1.86 10.16
C ASP A 157 11.05 2.47 9.19
N VAL A 158 9.78 2.57 9.61
CA VAL A 158 8.73 3.26 8.84
C VAL A 158 9.04 4.72 8.66
N ARG A 159 9.42 5.40 9.76
CA ARG A 159 9.84 6.81 9.73
C ARG A 159 10.94 7.01 8.69
N ILE A 160 12.03 6.25 8.79
CA ILE A 160 13.19 6.35 7.89
C ILE A 160 12.78 6.07 6.43
N ALA A 161 11.97 5.04 6.19
CA ALA A 161 11.55 4.65 4.85
C ALA A 161 10.63 5.69 4.18
N VAL A 162 9.82 6.40 4.97
CA VAL A 162 8.87 7.42 4.48
C VAL A 162 9.52 8.80 4.32
N GLU A 163 10.48 9.17 5.17
CA GLU A 163 11.12 10.49 5.16
C GLU A 163 11.75 10.85 3.80
N ARG A 164 12.27 9.86 3.05
CA ARG A 164 12.80 10.11 1.70
C ARG A 164 11.74 10.65 0.71
N PHE A 165 10.46 10.33 0.92
CA PHE A 165 9.37 10.80 0.05
C PHE A 165 8.90 12.22 0.38
N LEU A 166 9.49 12.88 1.39
CA LEU A 166 9.33 14.32 1.59
C LEU A 166 9.90 15.14 0.43
N GLU A 167 10.78 14.54 -0.38
CA GLU A 167 11.40 15.14 -1.56
C GLU A 167 10.85 14.57 -2.89
N ASP A 168 9.72 13.84 -2.85
CA ASP A 168 9.10 13.27 -4.06
C ASP A 168 8.70 14.36 -5.07
N VAL A 169 8.86 14.12 -6.38
CA VAL A 169 8.44 15.11 -7.39
C VAL A 169 6.92 15.32 -7.41
N ASN A 170 6.13 14.35 -6.96
CA ASN A 170 4.68 14.44 -6.88
C ASN A 170 4.23 15.06 -5.56
N GLU A 171 3.50 16.17 -5.65
CA GLU A 171 2.98 16.92 -4.50
C GLU A 171 2.09 16.08 -3.58
N THR A 172 1.20 15.25 -4.13
CA THR A 172 0.30 14.39 -3.36
C THR A 172 1.08 13.36 -2.55
N VAL A 173 2.16 12.82 -3.12
CA VAL A 173 3.06 11.90 -2.40
C VAL A 173 3.77 12.62 -1.26
N ARG A 174 4.32 13.82 -1.48
CA ARG A 174 4.93 14.62 -0.40
C ARG A 174 3.93 14.93 0.71
N PHE A 175 2.70 15.32 0.36
CA PHE A 175 1.65 15.58 1.34
C PHE A 175 1.38 14.36 2.23
N HIS A 176 1.24 13.17 1.63
CA HIS A 176 1.04 11.94 2.41
C HIS A 176 2.29 11.51 3.17
N ALA A 177 3.50 11.72 2.64
CA ALA A 177 4.74 11.48 3.36
C ALA A 177 4.84 12.34 4.63
N VAL A 178 4.48 13.62 4.55
CA VAL A 178 4.38 14.51 5.72
C VAL A 178 3.37 13.96 6.74
N GLN A 179 2.17 13.57 6.29
CA GLN A 179 1.15 13.00 7.18
C GLN A 179 1.65 11.74 7.89
N THR A 180 2.18 10.79 7.14
CA THR A 180 2.67 9.51 7.66
C THR A 180 3.86 9.70 8.58
N THR A 181 4.77 10.63 8.26
CA THR A 181 5.91 10.98 9.14
C THR A 181 5.43 11.51 10.49
N PHE A 182 4.45 12.42 10.50
CA PHE A 182 3.83 12.87 11.75
C PHE A 182 3.06 11.76 12.47
N SER A 183 2.45 10.82 11.73
CA SER A 183 1.80 9.65 12.33
C SER A 183 2.79 8.73 13.05
N GLN A 184 4.10 8.82 12.81
CA GLN A 184 5.09 8.10 13.61
C GLN A 184 5.29 8.72 15.00
N ASP A 185 4.94 9.99 15.18
CA ASP A 185 5.01 10.72 16.47
C ASP A 185 6.40 10.71 17.12
N ASN A 186 7.43 10.87 16.28
CA ASN A 186 8.83 10.90 16.70
C ASN A 186 9.47 12.24 16.30
N GLU A 187 9.95 13.00 17.29
CA GLU A 187 10.57 14.33 17.07
C GLU A 187 11.87 14.23 16.25
N ALA A 188 12.46 13.03 16.11
CA ALA A 188 13.59 12.78 15.22
C ALA A 188 13.31 13.14 13.74
N SER A 189 12.04 13.21 13.32
CA SER A 189 11.67 13.64 11.97
C SER A 189 11.68 15.14 11.74
N VAL A 190 11.74 15.96 12.81
CA VAL A 190 11.63 17.41 12.68
C VAL A 190 12.66 18.00 11.72
N PRO A 191 13.95 17.63 11.78
CA PRO A 191 14.93 18.16 10.82
C PRO A 191 14.55 17.89 9.36
N ALA A 192 14.09 16.67 9.04
CA ALA A 192 13.69 16.31 7.67
C ALA A 192 12.43 17.10 7.21
N LEU A 193 11.41 17.16 8.07
CA LEU A 193 10.18 17.91 7.82
C LEU A 193 10.40 19.41 7.63
N VAL A 194 11.34 20.00 8.37
CA VAL A 194 11.66 21.43 8.24
C VAL A 194 12.54 21.68 7.02
N LYS A 195 13.53 20.80 6.76
CA LYS A 195 14.48 20.96 5.65
C LYS A 195 13.80 20.94 4.27
N MET A 196 12.64 20.28 4.13
CA MET A 196 11.90 20.30 2.86
C MET A 196 11.22 21.65 2.56
N LEU A 197 10.93 22.48 3.57
CA LEU A 197 10.11 23.70 3.41
C LEU A 197 10.66 24.69 2.37
N PRO A 198 11.97 25.00 2.30
CA PRO A 198 12.48 26.00 1.37
C PRO A 198 12.34 25.63 -0.11
N ALA A 199 12.25 24.34 -0.44
CA ALA A 199 12.06 23.84 -1.80
C ALA A 199 10.61 23.43 -2.09
N GLU A 200 9.74 23.47 -1.09
CA GLU A 200 8.33 23.16 -1.27
C GLU A 200 7.61 24.37 -1.87
N GLU A 201 6.84 24.14 -2.92
CA GLU A 201 6.03 25.19 -3.58
C GLU A 201 4.55 25.08 -3.19
N SER A 202 4.11 23.90 -2.73
CA SER A 202 2.73 23.69 -2.30
C SER A 202 2.47 24.29 -0.93
N VAL A 203 1.67 25.36 -0.93
CA VAL A 203 1.10 25.96 0.29
C VAL A 203 0.39 24.92 1.15
N ARG A 204 -0.28 23.93 0.55
CA ARG A 204 -0.96 22.85 1.29
C ARG A 204 0.04 21.99 2.06
N VAL A 205 1.17 21.65 1.46
CA VAL A 205 2.22 20.85 2.11
C VAL A 205 2.92 21.66 3.21
N LYS A 206 3.29 22.92 2.93
CA LYS A 206 3.85 23.85 3.93
C LYS A 206 2.96 24.00 5.16
N ASN A 207 1.66 24.24 4.93
CA ASN A 207 0.67 24.33 6.00
C ASN A 207 0.61 23.03 6.79
N LYS A 208 0.68 21.86 6.12
CA LYS A 208 0.62 20.57 6.81
C LYS A 208 1.81 20.34 7.73
N VAL A 209 3.01 20.74 7.31
CA VAL A 209 4.21 20.72 8.15
C VAL A 209 4.04 21.65 9.34
N ALA A 210 3.65 22.91 9.10
CA ALA A 210 3.50 23.90 10.17
C ALA A 210 2.43 23.51 11.20
N GLU A 211 1.27 23.01 10.76
CA GLU A 211 0.20 22.50 11.61
C GLU A 211 0.67 21.30 12.44
N GLY A 212 1.41 20.37 11.83
CA GLY A 212 1.90 19.18 12.51
C GLY A 212 2.93 19.50 13.60
N LEU A 213 3.86 20.42 13.33
CA LEU A 213 4.82 20.92 14.32
C LEU A 213 4.12 21.70 15.44
N MET A 214 3.25 22.64 15.09
CA MET A 214 2.51 23.46 16.05
C MET A 214 1.62 22.61 16.96
N GLY A 215 0.85 21.67 16.39
CA GLY A 215 -0.07 20.82 17.14
C GLY A 215 0.63 19.89 18.14
N ARG A 216 1.89 19.52 17.88
CA ARG A 216 2.73 18.72 18.79
C ARG A 216 3.62 19.56 19.71
N GLY A 217 3.68 20.87 19.50
CA GLY A 217 4.59 21.75 20.22
C GLY A 217 6.08 21.49 19.92
N TRP A 218 6.38 20.80 18.82
CA TRP A 218 7.74 20.49 18.39
C TRP A 218 8.49 21.74 17.93
N THR A 219 9.79 21.77 18.17
CA THR A 219 10.61 22.97 17.93
C THR A 219 11.48 22.83 16.70
N VAL A 220 11.53 23.90 15.90
CA VAL A 220 12.43 24.00 14.75
C VAL A 220 13.88 24.13 15.23
N PRO A 221 14.80 23.27 14.75
CA PRO A 221 16.23 23.35 15.05
C PRO A 221 16.79 24.74 14.73
N ALA A 222 17.66 25.26 15.58
CA ALA A 222 18.12 26.65 15.52
C ALA A 222 18.68 27.04 14.15
N GLU A 223 19.44 26.13 13.55
CA GLU A 223 20.08 26.25 12.24
C GLU A 223 19.11 26.25 11.06
N LEU A 224 17.86 25.80 11.25
CA LEU A 224 16.82 25.77 10.20
C LEU A 224 15.74 26.85 10.39
N ARG A 225 15.76 27.62 11.49
CA ARG A 225 14.69 28.57 11.83
C ARG A 225 14.50 29.65 10.78
N ASP A 226 15.58 30.27 10.33
CA ASP A 226 15.52 31.38 9.39
C ASP A 226 14.98 30.92 8.03
N SER A 227 15.52 29.81 7.50
CA SER A 227 15.05 29.23 6.23
C SER A 227 13.60 28.76 6.32
N ALA A 228 13.20 28.13 7.42
CA ALA A 228 11.83 27.69 7.63
C ALA A 228 10.87 28.88 7.76
N ASN A 229 11.27 29.92 8.48
CA ASN A 229 10.46 31.12 8.66
C ASN A 229 10.27 31.86 7.32
N GLN A 230 11.33 31.99 6.52
CA GLN A 230 11.27 32.53 5.16
C GLN A 230 10.32 31.70 4.29
N ALA A 231 10.47 30.37 4.30
CA ALA A 231 9.68 29.46 3.49
C ALA A 231 8.19 29.45 3.85
N LEU A 232 7.82 29.82 5.08
CA LEU A 232 6.43 29.88 5.54
C LEU A 232 5.74 31.24 5.33
N GLN A 233 6.43 32.25 4.80
CA GLN A 233 5.85 33.58 4.58
C GLN A 233 4.67 33.59 3.58
N ASP A 234 4.66 32.64 2.65
CA ASP A 234 3.59 32.43 1.66
C ASP A 234 2.55 31.38 2.11
N SER A 235 2.69 30.85 3.34
CA SER A 235 1.74 29.91 3.94
C SER A 235 0.55 30.63 4.57
N ASN A 236 -0.37 29.89 5.19
CA ASN A 236 -1.58 30.44 5.83
C ASN A 236 -1.30 31.09 7.20
N GLY A 237 -0.38 32.07 7.21
CA GLY A 237 -0.05 32.89 8.37
C GLY A 237 0.86 32.21 9.40
N PHE A 238 1.61 31.18 9.02
CA PHE A 238 2.57 30.54 9.93
C PHE A 238 3.90 31.28 9.99
N SER A 239 4.53 31.25 11.15
CA SER A 239 5.89 31.79 11.40
C SER A 239 6.61 30.97 12.46
N VAL A 240 7.94 31.02 12.47
CA VAL A 240 8.78 30.37 13.47
C VAL A 240 9.18 31.41 14.53
N GLY A 241 8.83 31.14 15.79
CA GLY A 241 9.21 32.00 16.92
C GLY A 241 10.70 31.91 17.26
N PRO A 242 11.23 32.87 18.06
CA PRO A 242 12.62 32.81 18.54
C PRO A 242 12.91 31.59 19.41
N ASP A 243 11.87 31.00 20.02
CA ASP A 243 11.91 29.74 20.78
C ASP A 243 11.84 28.49 19.88
N GLY A 244 11.80 28.66 18.56
CA GLY A 244 11.69 27.58 17.57
C GLY A 244 10.26 27.04 17.39
N LYS A 245 9.28 27.50 18.17
CA LYS A 245 7.89 27.03 18.06
C LYS A 245 7.16 27.70 16.91
N LEU A 246 6.30 26.93 16.23
CA LEU A 246 5.42 27.46 15.20
C LEU A 246 4.29 28.30 15.83
N ARG A 247 3.96 29.41 15.18
CA ARG A 247 2.87 30.31 15.56
C ARG A 247 2.02 30.60 14.34
N LYS A 248 0.71 30.70 14.53
CA LYS A 248 -0.23 31.12 13.48
C LYS A 248 -0.73 32.52 13.80
N GLY A 249 -0.44 33.48 12.92
CA GLY A 249 -1.02 34.82 12.99
C GLY A 249 -2.54 34.77 12.75
N ALA A 250 -3.26 35.80 13.20
CA ALA A 250 -4.63 36.00 12.78
C ALA A 250 -4.63 36.28 11.27
N GLY A 251 -4.93 35.27 10.46
CA GLY A 251 -5.10 35.45 9.02
C GLY A 251 -6.20 36.48 8.78
N TYR A 252 -5.94 37.44 7.90
CA TYR A 252 -7.02 38.23 7.31
C TYR A 252 -7.93 37.25 6.56
N GLY A 253 -9.12 37.03 7.10
CA GLY A 253 -10.19 36.28 6.45
C GLY A 253 -10.77 37.00 5.24
#